data_AF-A0A353EYW3-F1
#
_entry.id   AF-A0A353EYW3-F1
#
_cell.length_a   1.000
_cell.length_b   1.000
_cell.length_c   1.000
_cell.angle_alpha   90.00
_cell.angle_beta   90.00
_cell.angle_gamma   90.00
#
_symmetry.space_group_name_H-M   'P 1'
#
loop_
_entity.id
_entity.type
_entity.pdbx_description
1 polymer ?
#
loop_
_entity_poly.entity_id
_entity_poly.type
_entity_poly.pdbx_seq_one_letter_code
_entity_poly.pdbx_strand_id
1 'polypeptide(L)'
;MTPTHRLGEGAKPACGFQPAKPPLKTYVEIIREVAEKYSLPVLDLYRESGINPIIPVLRERYMPDGLHPNDAGYEKLSYIIENFLRTHYHR
;
A
#
# COMPACT_ATOMS: atom_id res chain seq x y z
N MET A 1 -2.66 1.08 -8.52
CA MET A 1 -2.86 1.23 -7.06
C MET A 1 -1.50 1.20 -6.38
N THR A 2 -1.34 1.90 -5.26
CA THR A 2 -0.13 1.83 -4.41
C THR A 2 -0.19 0.61 -3.48
N PRO A 3 0.93 0.12 -2.93
CA PRO A 3 0.91 -0.94 -1.91
C PRO A 3 0.30 -0.45 -0.58
N THR A 4 -0.24 -1.35 0.23
CA THR A 4 -0.57 -1.06 1.64
C THR A 4 0.70 -0.96 2.50
N HIS A 5 0.55 -0.46 3.74
CA HIS A 5 1.63 -0.54 4.72
C HIS A 5 2.05 -1.99 5.01
N ARG A 6 3.30 -2.19 5.43
CA ARG A 6 3.84 -3.47 5.90
C ARG A 6 4.81 -3.32 7.07
N LEU A 7 5.07 -4.42 7.79
CA LEU A 7 6.15 -4.45 8.77
C LEU A 7 7.52 -4.26 8.08
N GLY A 8 8.40 -3.50 8.73
CA GLY A 8 9.76 -3.25 8.22
C GLY A 8 9.79 -2.43 6.92
N GLU A 9 8.85 -1.49 6.76
CA GLU A 9 8.75 -0.60 5.59
C GLU A 9 9.70 0.60 5.61
N GLY A 10 10.47 0.78 6.69
CA GLY A 10 11.50 1.80 6.80
C GLY A 10 12.69 1.57 5.86
N ALA A 11 13.56 2.57 5.76
CA ALA A 11 14.80 2.46 5.01
C ALA A 11 15.66 1.30 5.53
N LYS A 12 16.29 0.56 4.62
CA LYS A 12 17.26 -0.48 4.98
C LYS A 12 18.65 -0.02 4.55
N PRO A 13 19.66 -0.05 5.44
CA PRO A 13 21.02 0.31 5.07
C PRO A 13 21.58 -0.67 4.06
N ALA A 14 22.67 -0.29 3.40
CA ALA A 14 23.42 -1.20 2.54
C ALA A 14 23.92 -2.39 3.38
N CYS A 15 23.87 -3.59 2.81
CA CYS A 15 24.32 -4.81 3.47
C CYS A 15 25.15 -5.66 2.48
N GLY A 16 26.46 -5.72 2.71
CA GLY A 16 27.40 -6.36 1.77
C GLY A 16 27.32 -5.71 0.40
N PHE A 17 27.02 -6.50 -0.63
CA PHE A 17 26.85 -6.02 -2.00
C PHE A 17 25.46 -5.41 -2.29
N GLN A 18 24.53 -5.49 -1.33
CA GLN A 18 23.19 -4.92 -1.53
C GLN A 18 23.20 -3.42 -1.22
N PRO A 19 22.78 -2.57 -2.17
CA PRO A 19 22.67 -1.13 -1.92
C PRO A 19 21.59 -0.84 -0.87
N ALA A 20 21.68 0.35 -0.29
CA ALA A 20 20.64 0.85 0.61
C ALA A 20 19.28 0.85 -0.11
N LYS A 21 18.24 0.38 0.58
CA LYS A 21 16.87 0.37 0.06
C LYS A 21 16.10 1.52 0.69
N PRO A 22 15.50 2.41 -0.12
CA PRO A 22 14.67 3.48 0.42
C PRO A 22 13.42 2.89 1.12
N PRO A 23 12.74 3.68 1.97
CA PRO A 23 11.50 3.24 2.60
C PRO A 23 10.40 2.97 1.56
N LEU A 24 9.40 2.16 1.92
CA LEU A 24 8.27 1.84 1.04
C LEU A 24 7.58 3.10 0.51
N LYS A 25 7.49 4.14 1.35
CA LYS A 25 6.89 5.43 1.00
C LYS A 25 7.54 6.05 -0.26
N THR A 26 8.84 5.89 -0.46
CA THR A 26 9.51 6.38 -1.66
C THR A 26 8.97 5.71 -2.93
N TYR A 27 8.69 4.40 -2.87
CA TYR A 27 8.07 3.69 -3.99
C TYR A 27 6.62 4.12 -4.22
N VAL A 28 5.88 4.40 -3.15
CA VAL A 28 4.50 4.95 -3.23
C VAL A 28 4.50 6.30 -3.94
N GLU A 29 5.44 7.18 -3.59
CA GLU A 29 5.62 8.50 -4.21
C GLU A 29 5.96 8.36 -5.71
N ILE A 30 6.90 7.47 -6.06
CA ILE A 30 7.27 7.19 -7.45
C ILE A 30 6.07 6.69 -8.27
N ILE A 31 5.25 5.78 -7.73
CA ILE A 31 4.05 5.27 -8.43
C ILE A 31 3.11 6.42 -8.76
N ARG A 32 2.89 7.34 -7.81
CA ARG A 32 2.01 8.49 -7.98
C ARG A 32 2.56 9.48 -9.01
N GLU A 33 3.84 9.82 -8.91
CA GLU A 33 4.54 10.71 -9.85
C GLU A 33 4.50 10.18 -11.29
N VAL A 34 4.82 8.91 -11.49
CA VAL A 34 4.84 8.29 -12.82
C VAL A 34 3.43 8.20 -13.41
N ALA A 35 2.43 7.85 -12.60
CA ALA A 35 1.05 7.78 -13.07
C ALA A 35 0.49 9.15 -13.46
N GLU A 36 0.83 10.21 -12.72
CA GLU A 36 0.46 11.59 -13.02
C GLU A 36 0.97 12.01 -14.40
N LYS A 37 2.23 11.70 -14.73
CA LYS A 37 2.83 11.97 -16.05
C LYS A 37 2.00 11.42 -17.21
N TYR A 38 1.34 10.27 -17.02
CA TYR A 38 0.54 9.60 -18.05
C TYR A 38 -0.97 9.76 -17.83
N SER A 39 -1.40 10.64 -16.92
CA SER A 39 -2.82 10.86 -16.59
C SER A 39 -3.57 9.57 -16.18
N LEU A 40 -2.86 8.64 -15.53
CA LEU A 40 -3.46 7.41 -15.01
C LEU A 40 -3.98 7.66 -13.58
N PRO A 41 -5.25 7.33 -13.28
CA PRO A 41 -5.75 7.47 -11.92
C PRO A 41 -5.12 6.39 -11.02
N VAL A 42 -4.79 6.78 -9.78
CA VAL A 42 -4.13 5.90 -8.81
C VAL A 42 -4.96 5.81 -7.54
N LEU A 43 -5.41 4.60 -7.21
CA LEU A 43 -5.90 4.28 -5.87
C LEU A 43 -4.73 4.22 -4.89
N ASP A 44 -4.64 5.16 -3.96
CA ASP A 44 -3.55 5.26 -2.99
C ASP A 44 -3.85 4.46 -1.71
N LEU A 45 -3.74 3.13 -1.79
CA LEU A 45 -3.98 2.23 -0.65
C LEU A 45 -3.01 2.48 0.52
N TYR A 46 -1.80 2.97 0.27
CA TYR A 46 -0.88 3.36 1.34
C TYR A 46 -1.51 4.42 2.25
N ARG A 47 -2.17 5.43 1.65
CA ARG A 47 -2.85 6.51 2.38
C ARG A 47 -4.26 6.15 2.83
N GLU A 48 -5.01 5.42 2.02
CA GLU A 48 -6.48 5.34 2.13
C GLU A 48 -6.99 3.98 2.66
N SER A 49 -6.18 2.93 2.64
CA SER A 49 -6.64 1.60 3.08
C SER A 49 -7.05 1.57 4.56
N GLY A 50 -6.44 2.42 5.39
CA GLY A 50 -6.57 2.33 6.84
C GLY A 50 -6.14 0.96 7.39
N ILE A 51 -5.23 0.26 6.69
CA ILE A 51 -4.59 -0.97 7.12
C ILE A 51 -3.12 -0.65 7.35
N ASN A 52 -2.67 -0.74 8.60
CA ASN A 52 -1.27 -0.55 8.97
C ASN A 52 -0.82 -1.61 9.98
N PRO A 53 -0.02 -2.61 9.57
CA PRO A 53 0.39 -3.70 10.45
C PRO A 53 1.45 -3.30 11.49
N ILE A 54 1.94 -2.05 11.49
CA ILE A 54 2.71 -1.52 12.64
C ILE A 54 1.79 -1.42 13.87
N ILE A 55 0.49 -1.18 13.67
CA ILE A 55 -0.51 -1.11 14.73
C ILE A 55 -0.97 -2.54 15.07
N PRO A 56 -0.71 -3.07 16.29
CA PRO A 56 -0.94 -4.48 16.59
C PRO A 56 -2.37 -4.97 16.35
N VAL A 57 -3.38 -4.19 16.74
CA VAL A 57 -4.79 -4.57 16.54
C VAL A 57 -5.18 -4.66 15.05
N LEU A 58 -4.60 -3.80 14.21
CA LEU A 58 -4.84 -3.85 12.76
C LEU A 58 -4.07 -5.01 12.11
N ARG A 59 -2.86 -5.30 12.60
CA ARG A 59 -2.07 -6.45 12.16
C ARG A 59 -2.81 -7.76 12.44
N GLU A 60 -3.23 -7.97 13.69
CA GLU A 60 -3.95 -9.19 14.08
C GLU A 60 -5.26 -9.36 13.28
N ARG A 61 -5.99 -8.26 13.07
CA ARG A 61 -7.26 -8.30 12.35
C ARG A 61 -7.11 -8.51 10.85
N TYR A 62 -6.15 -7.87 10.21
CA TYR A 62 -6.11 -7.77 8.75
C TYR A 62 -4.85 -8.35 8.10
N MET A 63 -3.71 -8.42 8.79
CA MET A 63 -2.43 -8.84 8.20
C MET A 63 -1.55 -9.58 9.24
N PRO A 64 -1.90 -10.81 9.67
CA PRO A 64 -1.24 -11.45 10.81
C PRO A 64 0.28 -11.64 10.66
N ASP A 65 0.76 -11.84 9.43
CA ASP A 65 2.20 -11.95 9.11
C ASP A 65 2.90 -10.58 8.94
N GLY A 66 2.13 -9.49 8.99
CA GLY A 66 2.59 -8.12 8.80
C GLY A 66 2.86 -7.72 7.35
N LEU A 67 2.50 -8.53 6.36
CA LEU A 67 2.74 -8.27 4.93
C LEU A 67 1.54 -8.57 4.03
N HIS A 68 0.82 -9.67 4.25
CA HIS A 68 -0.28 -10.08 3.38
C HIS A 68 -1.62 -9.87 4.09
N PRO A 69 -2.61 -9.26 3.41
CA PRO A 69 -3.98 -9.25 3.91
C PRO A 69 -4.51 -10.68 4.10
N ASN A 70 -5.27 -10.91 5.17
CA ASN A 70 -6.12 -12.09 5.31
C ASN A 70 -7.49 -11.85 4.67
N ASP A 71 -8.44 -12.78 4.84
CA ASP A 71 -9.79 -12.67 4.29
C ASP A 71 -10.50 -11.37 4.69
N ALA A 72 -10.42 -10.96 5.96
CA ALA A 72 -11.01 -9.70 6.44
C ALA A 72 -10.30 -8.47 5.84
N GLY A 73 -8.98 -8.56 5.61
CA GLY A 73 -8.20 -7.52 4.96
C GLY A 73 -8.59 -7.38 3.48
N TYR A 74 -8.71 -8.49 2.76
CA TYR A 74 -9.15 -8.50 1.37
C TYR A 74 -10.61 -8.06 1.20
N GLU A 75 -11.50 -8.45 2.11
CA GLU A 75 -12.88 -7.95 2.13
C GLU A 75 -12.90 -6.41 2.27
N LYS A 76 -12.13 -5.84 3.20
CA LYS A 76 -12.03 -4.39 3.32
C LYS A 76 -11.49 -3.73 2.04
N LEU A 77 -10.45 -4.31 1.43
CA LEU A 77 -9.84 -3.78 0.21
C LEU A 77 -10.79 -3.87 -0.99
N SER A 78 -11.65 -4.90 -1.08
CA SER A 78 -12.58 -5.06 -2.20
C SER A 78 -13.58 -3.90 -2.26
N TYR A 79 -14.15 -3.47 -1.13
CA TYR A 79 -15.05 -2.31 -1.07
C TYR A 79 -14.35 -1.00 -1.49
N ILE A 80 -13.09 -0.81 -1.09
CA ILE A 80 -12.31 0.37 -1.46
C ILE A 80 -12.06 0.40 -2.98
N ILE A 81 -11.67 -0.74 -3.56
CA ILE A 81 -11.43 -0.88 -4.99
C ILE A 81 -12.73 -0.66 -5.78
N GLU A 82 -13.83 -1.28 -5.35
CA GLU A 82 -15.14 -1.08 -5.98
C GLU A 82 -15.53 0.40 -6.02
N ASN A 83 -15.43 1.09 -4.87
CA ASN A 83 -15.77 2.51 -4.78
C ASN A 83 -14.87 3.37 -5.69
N PHE A 84 -13.58 3.06 -5.76
CA PHE A 84 -12.65 3.76 -6.66
C PHE A 84 -13.07 3.58 -8.14
N LEU A 85 -13.37 2.35 -8.56
CA LEU A 85 -13.80 2.06 -9.93
C LEU A 85 -15.10 2.79 -10.29
N ARG A 86 -16.09 2.75 -9.39
CA ARG A 86 -17.37 3.43 -9.58
C ARG A 86 -17.21 4.94 -9.74
N THR A 87 -16.39 5.56 -8.91
CA THR A 87 -16.27 7.03 -8.86
C THR A 87 -15.34 7.64 -9.92
N HIS A 88 -14.37 6.87 -10.43
CA HIS A 88 -13.37 7.35 -11.40
C HIS A 88 -13.66 7.00 -12.86
N TYR A 89 -14.39 5.91 -13.14
CA TYR A 89 -14.63 5.44 -14.51
C TYR A 89 -16.10 5.36 -14.92
N HIS A 90 -17.02 5.21 -13.97
CA HIS A 90 -18.46 5.09 -14.23
C HIS A 90 -19.21 6.36 -13.78
N ARG A 91 -18.78 7.51 -14.28
CA ARG A 91 -19.55 8.76 -14.15
C ARG A 91 -20.66 8.83 -15.18
#